data_AF-A0A1I2T852-F1
#
_entry.id   AF-A0A1I2T852-F1
#
_cell.length_a   1.000
_cell.length_b   1.000
_cell.length_c   1.000
_cell.angle_alpha   90.00
_cell.angle_beta   90.00
_cell.angle_gamma   90.00
#
_symmetry.space_group_name_H-M   'P 1'
#
loop_
_entity.id
_entity.type
_entity.pdbx_description
1 polymer ?
#
loop_
_entity_poly.entity_id
_entity_poly.type
_entity_poly.pdbx_seq_one_letter_code
_entity_poly.pdbx_strand_id
1 'polypeptide(L)'
;MQFAKLKTKIDEIQSAYRGMIVDPESLTLTHFGDHWNVSVDTVVSYTYVYTLKSDKQMRDASYQRGITFRLIYDSEQKRWLVSGISDNFINEQTASGWEHKKEVTIPDPIKHVWPNL
;
A
#
# COMPACT_ATOMS: atom_id res chain seq x y z
N MET A 1 10.39 20.65 -11.48
CA MET A 1 11.19 20.62 -12.73
C MET A 1 11.77 19.23 -13.07
N GLN A 2 12.21 18.41 -12.10
CA GLN A 2 12.75 17.08 -12.38
C GLN A 2 11.69 16.04 -12.81
N PHE A 3 10.49 16.09 -12.23
CA PHE A 3 9.37 15.20 -12.61
C PHE A 3 8.99 15.34 -14.09
N ALA A 4 8.90 16.57 -14.63
CA ALA A 4 8.61 16.80 -16.04
C ALA A 4 9.67 16.21 -16.99
N LYS A 5 10.96 16.28 -16.62
CA LYS A 5 12.06 15.66 -17.38
C LYS A 5 12.06 14.13 -17.31
N LEU A 6 11.58 13.55 -16.21
CA LEU A 6 11.41 12.11 -16.08
C LEU A 6 10.22 11.63 -16.91
N LYS A 7 9.11 12.37 -16.86
CA LYS A 7 7.89 12.11 -17.62
C LYS A 7 8.17 12.00 -19.12
N THR A 8 8.99 12.89 -19.69
CA THR A 8 9.36 12.82 -21.11
C THR A 8 10.12 11.54 -21.51
N LYS A 9 10.70 10.80 -20.56
CA LYS A 9 11.47 9.58 -20.82
C LYS A 9 10.66 8.30 -20.64
N ILE A 10 9.51 8.37 -19.97
CA ILE A 10 8.69 7.21 -19.64
C ILE A 10 7.64 7.02 -20.75
N ASP A 11 7.56 5.81 -21.26
CA ASP A 11 6.59 5.39 -22.26
C ASP A 11 5.31 4.87 -21.61
N GLU A 12 5.45 4.08 -20.55
CA GLU A 12 4.33 3.46 -19.86
C GLU A 12 4.67 3.25 -18.38
N ILE A 13 3.66 3.41 -17.53
CA ILE A 13 3.70 2.97 -16.13
C ILE A 13 2.57 1.97 -15.91
N GLN A 14 2.89 0.90 -15.20
CA GLN A 14 1.94 -0.09 -14.71
C GLN A 14 2.03 -0.16 -13.19
N SER A 15 0.88 -0.16 -12.51
CA SER A 15 0.85 -0.33 -11.05
C SER A 15 -0.29 -1.24 -10.60
N ALA A 16 -0.09 -1.92 -9.49
CA ALA A 16 -1.10 -2.77 -8.87
C ALA A 16 -0.85 -2.89 -7.36
N TYR A 17 -1.90 -2.91 -6.55
CA TYR A 17 -1.81 -3.34 -5.14
C TYR A 17 -1.81 -4.88 -5.12
N ARG A 18 -0.75 -5.49 -4.57
CA ARG A 18 -0.60 -6.96 -4.54
C ARG A 18 -1.17 -7.58 -3.26
N GLY A 19 -1.35 -6.79 -2.23
CA GLY A 19 -1.65 -7.31 -0.90
C GLY A 19 -0.85 -6.62 0.20
N MET A 20 -0.93 -7.19 1.39
CA MET A 20 -0.23 -6.70 2.57
C MET A 20 0.04 -7.82 3.58
N ILE A 21 1.04 -7.60 4.42
CA ILE A 21 1.27 -8.34 5.66
C ILE A 21 0.75 -7.45 6.78
N VAL A 22 -0.12 -7.97 7.62
CA VAL A 22 -0.72 -7.27 8.76
C VAL A 22 -0.11 -7.81 10.05
N ASP A 23 0.21 -6.92 10.97
CA ASP A 23 0.56 -7.24 12.36
C ASP A 23 -0.67 -7.08 13.26
N PRO A 24 -1.37 -8.16 13.63
CA PRO A 24 -2.51 -8.07 14.53
C PRO A 24 -2.13 -7.64 15.95
N GLU A 25 -0.88 -7.81 16.37
CA GLU A 25 -0.40 -7.43 17.69
C GLU A 25 -0.19 -5.91 17.81
N SER A 26 0.05 -5.23 16.69
CA SER A 26 0.08 -3.77 16.61
C SER A 26 -1.31 -3.12 16.77
N LEU A 27 -2.40 -3.92 16.78
CA LEU A 27 -3.76 -3.40 16.79
C LEU A 27 -4.02 -2.61 18.07
N THR A 28 -4.25 -1.31 17.89
CA THR A 28 -4.60 -0.40 18.98
C THR A 28 -6.04 0.06 18.81
N LEU A 29 -6.90 -0.30 19.76
CA LEU A 29 -8.30 0.13 19.82
C LEU A 29 -8.41 1.32 20.79
N THR A 30 -8.98 2.42 20.32
CA THR A 30 -9.26 3.60 21.15
C THR A 30 -10.71 4.03 21.00
N HIS A 31 -11.27 4.58 22.07
CA HIS A 31 -12.62 5.12 22.10
C HIS A 31 -12.56 6.58 22.56
N PHE A 32 -13.10 7.48 21.75
CA PHE A 32 -13.16 8.90 22.08
C PHE A 32 -14.54 9.47 21.72
N GLY A 33 -15.22 10.06 22.70
CA GLY A 33 -16.62 10.43 22.55
C GLY A 33 -17.47 9.19 22.27
N ASP A 34 -18.21 9.21 21.17
CA ASP A 34 -19.04 8.10 20.69
C ASP A 34 -18.40 7.32 19.53
N HIS A 35 -17.09 7.48 19.33
CA HIS A 35 -16.38 6.92 18.18
C HIS A 35 -15.33 5.90 18.60
N TRP A 36 -15.43 4.70 18.00
CA TRP A 36 -14.39 3.70 18.03
C TRP A 36 -13.39 3.91 16.89
N ASN A 37 -12.11 3.86 17.23
CA ASN A 37 -10.99 4.00 16.32
C ASN A 37 -10.06 2.80 16.47
N VAL A 38 -9.57 2.27 15.37
CA VAL A 38 -8.54 1.22 15.36
C VAL A 38 -7.36 1.69 14.52
N SER A 39 -6.15 1.45 15.00
CA SER A 39 -4.96 1.49 14.15
C SER A 39 -4.29 0.13 14.08
N VAL A 40 -3.73 -0.20 12.92
CA VAL A 40 -2.98 -1.45 12.69
C VAL A 40 -1.85 -1.20 11.72
N ASP A 41 -0.69 -1.75 12.04
CA ASP A 41 0.50 -1.67 11.21
C ASP A 41 0.53 -2.78 10.17
N THR A 42 0.99 -2.41 8.98
CA THR A 42 1.05 -3.28 7.83
C THR A 42 2.30 -3.02 7.01
N VAL A 43 2.72 -4.02 6.24
CA VAL A 43 3.65 -3.86 5.11
C VAL A 43 2.86 -4.15 3.85
N VAL A 44 2.63 -3.10 3.06
CA VAL A 44 1.85 -3.17 1.82
C VAL A 44 2.77 -3.42 0.64
N SER A 45 2.37 -4.33 -0.25
CA SER A 45 3.10 -4.68 -1.47
C SER A 45 2.45 -4.05 -2.70
N TYR A 46 3.25 -3.39 -3.54
CA TYR A 46 2.84 -2.82 -4.81
C TYR A 46 3.68 -3.38 -5.96
N THR A 47 3.00 -3.74 -7.06
CA THR A 47 3.65 -3.84 -8.36
C THR A 47 3.84 -2.44 -8.91
N TYR A 48 5.04 -2.15 -9.39
CA TYR A 48 5.33 -0.94 -10.13
C TYR A 48 6.32 -1.26 -11.24
N VAL A 49 5.85 -1.21 -12.48
CA VAL A 49 6.66 -1.51 -13.66
C VAL A 49 6.61 -0.30 -14.57
N TYR A 50 7.73 0.07 -15.17
CA TYR A 50 7.79 1.17 -16.11
C TYR A 50 8.63 0.83 -17.34
N THR A 51 8.28 1.44 -18.46
CA THR A 51 8.98 1.28 -19.73
C THR A 51 9.55 2.63 -20.15
N LEU A 52 10.80 2.67 -20.60
CA LEU A 52 11.41 3.89 -21.11
C LEU A 52 11.25 4.00 -22.62
N LYS A 53 11.06 5.22 -23.14
CA LYS A 53 10.91 5.47 -24.58
C LYS A 53 12.16 5.06 -25.38
N SER A 54 13.34 5.11 -24.77
CA SER A 54 14.63 4.89 -25.43
C SER A 54 14.96 3.43 -25.71
N ASP A 55 14.56 2.51 -24.83
CA ASP A 55 14.92 1.08 -24.93
C ASP A 55 13.71 0.15 -25.01
N LYS A 56 12.49 0.66 -24.73
CA LYS A 56 11.23 -0.10 -24.71
C LYS A 56 11.27 -1.34 -23.82
N GLN A 57 12.23 -1.43 -22.90
CA GLN A 57 12.32 -2.53 -21.94
C GLN A 57 11.49 -2.23 -20.71
N MET A 58 10.73 -3.23 -20.27
CA MET A 58 9.99 -3.17 -19.01
C MET A 58 10.97 -3.31 -17.85
N ARG A 59 10.90 -2.39 -16.89
CA ARG A 59 11.73 -2.39 -15.69
C ARG A 59 10.84 -2.54 -14.47
N ASP A 60 11.14 -3.54 -13.66
CA ASP A 60 10.45 -3.77 -12.40
C ASP A 60 11.07 -2.89 -11.31
N ALA A 61 10.24 -2.05 -10.70
CA ALA A 61 10.55 -1.26 -9.53
C ALA A 61 9.42 -1.41 -8.48
N SER A 62 8.82 -2.61 -8.44
CA SER A 62 7.90 -3.04 -7.39
C SER A 62 8.54 -2.87 -6.03
N TYR A 63 7.72 -2.48 -5.06
CA TYR A 63 8.20 -2.11 -3.75
C TYR A 63 7.18 -2.47 -2.67
N GLN A 64 7.68 -2.48 -1.45
CA GLN A 64 6.86 -2.60 -0.25
C GLN A 64 6.99 -1.34 0.59
N ARG A 65 5.95 -1.05 1.38
CA ARG A 65 5.91 0.12 2.24
C ARG A 65 5.21 -0.19 3.55
N GLY A 66 5.81 0.23 4.65
CA GLY A 66 5.17 0.28 5.95
C GLY A 66 4.05 1.32 5.99
N ILE A 67 2.83 0.87 6.29
CA ILE A 67 1.64 1.71 6.39
C ILE A 67 0.89 1.36 7.67
N THR A 68 0.55 2.37 8.45
CA THR A 68 -0.43 2.27 9.53
C THR A 68 -1.80 2.65 8.96
N PHE A 69 -2.73 1.70 8.96
CA PHE A 69 -4.13 1.99 8.64
C PHE A 69 -4.84 2.51 9.89
N ARG A 70 -5.60 3.58 9.73
CA ARG A 70 -6.55 4.07 10.73
C ARG A 70 -7.96 3.79 10.24
N LEU A 71 -8.73 3.16 11.12
CA LEU A 71 -10.10 2.73 10.89
C LEU A 71 -11.01 3.45 11.88
N ILE A 72 -12.19 3.85 11.41
CA ILE A 72 -13.30 4.31 12.26
C ILE A 72 -14.46 3.35 12.12
N TYR A 73 -15.19 3.15 13.21
CA TYR A 73 -16.43 2.37 13.15
C TYR A 73 -17.59 3.26 12.68
N ASP A 74 -18.17 2.91 11.55
CA ASP A 74 -19.44 3.48 11.08
C ASP A 74 -20.59 2.67 11.69
N SER A 75 -21.31 3.30 12.62
CA SER A 75 -22.42 2.69 13.35
C SER A 75 -23.68 2.50 12.49
N GLU A 76 -23.89 3.35 11.48
CA GLU A 76 -25.04 3.25 10.57
C GLU A 76 -24.87 2.03 9.66
N GLN A 77 -23.69 1.88 9.09
CA GLN A 77 -23.37 0.79 8.15
C GLN A 77 -22.81 -0.45 8.85
N LYS A 78 -22.63 -0.38 10.18
CA LYS A 78 -22.09 -1.44 11.05
C LYS A 78 -20.76 -2.02 10.55
N ARG A 79 -19.87 -1.16 10.04
CA ARG A 79 -18.60 -1.58 9.44
C ARG A 79 -17.45 -0.64 9.78
N TRP A 80 -16.25 -1.19 9.75
CA TRP A 80 -15.02 -0.40 9.85
C TRP A 80 -14.69 0.22 8.50
N LEU A 81 -14.39 1.52 8.50
CA LEU A 81 -14.01 2.28 7.33
C LEU A 81 -12.59 2.82 7.52
N VAL A 82 -11.80 2.82 6.44
CA VAL A 82 -10.50 3.49 6.43
C VAL A 82 -10.72 4.99 6.53
N SER A 83 -10.30 5.57 7.65
CA SER A 83 -10.33 7.02 7.90
C SER A 83 -9.02 7.70 7.53
N GLY A 84 -7.92 6.93 7.48
CA GLY A 84 -6.63 7.46 7.09
C GLY A 84 -5.56 6.40 6.96
N ILE A 85 -4.47 6.82 6.32
CA ILE A 85 -3.23 6.07 6.21
C ILE A 85 -2.08 6.98 6.65
N SER A 86 -1.05 6.40 7.24
CA SER A 86 0.20 7.10 7.50
C SER A 86 1.36 6.16 7.23
N ASP A 87 2.42 6.72 6.66
CA ASP A 87 3.64 5.98 6.42
C ASP A 87 4.35 5.73 7.75
N ASN A 88 4.96 4.56 7.86
CA ASN A 88 5.82 4.21 8.98
C ASN A 88 7.14 3.61 8.47
N PHE A 89 8.03 3.27 9.40
CA PHE A 89 9.37 2.77 9.09
C PHE A 89 9.45 1.24 9.05
N ILE A 90 8.31 0.55 9.16
CA ILE A 90 8.25 -0.91 9.13
C ILE A 90 8.54 -1.36 7.70
N ASN A 91 9.45 -2.31 7.55
CA ASN A 91 9.81 -2.91 6.28
C ASN A 91 9.61 -4.42 6.32
N GLU A 92 9.87 -5.09 5.19
CA GLU A 92 9.75 -6.54 5.06
C GLU A 92 10.58 -7.29 6.10
N GLN A 93 11.79 -6.83 6.37
CA GLN A 93 12.69 -7.45 7.34
C GLN A 93 12.09 -7.39 8.75
N THR A 94 11.54 -6.25 9.15
CA THR A 94 10.79 -6.13 10.42
C THR A 94 9.58 -7.05 10.45
N ALA A 95 8.75 -7.05 9.39
CA ALA A 95 7.56 -7.90 9.31
C ALA A 95 7.86 -9.41 9.27
N SER A 96 9.06 -9.78 8.81
CA SER A 96 9.50 -11.18 8.82
C SER A 96 9.64 -11.74 10.25
N GLY A 97 9.92 -10.87 11.22
CA GLY A 97 10.09 -11.20 12.64
C GLY A 97 8.80 -11.18 13.48
N TRP A 98 7.64 -10.82 12.91
CA TRP A 98 6.37 -10.90 13.62
C TRP A 98 5.96 -12.35 13.87
N GLU A 99 5.73 -12.71 15.14
CA GLU A 99 5.34 -14.06 15.54
C GLU A 99 3.95 -14.41 14.98
N HIS A 100 3.03 -13.45 15.06
CA HIS A 100 1.68 -13.56 14.55
C HIS A 100 1.48 -12.53 13.44
N LYS A 101 1.49 -12.98 12.18
CA LYS A 101 1.21 -12.13 11.03
C LYS A 101 0.11 -12.71 10.15
N LYS A 102 -0.65 -11.83 9.53
CA LYS A 102 -1.68 -12.21 8.57
C LYS A 102 -1.34 -11.67 7.19
N GLU A 103 -1.17 -12.57 6.26
CA GLU A 103 -0.94 -12.21 4.86
C GLU A 103 -2.28 -12.11 4.13
N VAL A 104 -2.45 -11.02 3.39
CA VAL A 104 -3.58 -10.76 2.53
C VAL A 104 -3.03 -10.58 1.13
N THR A 105 -3.18 -11.59 0.29
CA THR A 105 -2.72 -11.57 -1.11
C THR A 105 -3.90 -11.35 -2.03
N ILE A 106 -3.71 -10.54 -3.08
CA ILE A 106 -4.67 -10.38 -4.16
C ILE A 106 -4.18 -11.26 -5.32
N PRO A 107 -4.83 -12.41 -5.63
CA PRO A 107 -4.35 -13.36 -6.64
C PRO A 107 -4.21 -12.74 -8.03
N ASP A 108 -5.17 -11.90 -8.41
CA ASP A 108 -5.22 -11.18 -9.69
C ASP A 108 -5.37 -9.68 -9.43
N PRO A 109 -4.29 -8.98 -9.09
CA PRO A 109 -4.37 -7.57 -8.71
C PRO A 109 -4.77 -6.72 -9.92
N ILE A 110 -5.74 -5.82 -9.72
CA ILE A 110 -6.19 -4.90 -10.75
C ILE A 110 -5.01 -4.02 -11.16
N LYS A 111 -4.62 -4.16 -12.42
CA LYS A 111 -3.48 -3.45 -13.00
C LYS A 111 -3.94 -2.15 -13.63
N HIS A 112 -3.43 -1.04 -13.13
CA HIS A 112 -3.58 0.27 -13.72
C HIS A 112 -2.43 0.53 -14.69
N VAL A 113 -2.75 0.91 -15.93
CA VAL A 113 -1.77 1.18 -16.99
C VAL A 113 -1.95 2.61 -17.48
N TRP A 114 -0.86 3.37 -17.51
CA TRP A 114 -0.81 4.73 -18.06
C TRP A 114 0.20 4.79 -19.20
N PRO A 115 -0.27 4.70 -20.46
CA PRO A 115 0.59 4.80 -21.63
C PRO A 115 0.82 6.27 -22.02
N ASN A 116 1.93 6.52 -22.72
CA ASN A 116 2.32 7.78 -23.35
C ASN A 116 2.36 8.98 -22.39
N LEU A 117 3.05 8.83 -21.27
CA LEU A 117 3.31 9.90 -20.31
C LEU A 117 4.18 11.03 -20.89
#